data_AF-A0A0A1TDP9-F1
#
_entry.id   AF-A0A0A1TDP9-F1
#
_cell.length_a   1.000
_cell.length_b   1.000
_cell.length_c   1.000
_cell.angle_alpha   90.00
_cell.angle_beta   90.00
_cell.angle_gamma   90.00
#
_symmetry.space_group_name_H-M   'P 1'
#
loop_
_entity.id
_entity.type
_entity.pdbx_description
1 polymer ?
#
loop_
_entity_poly.entity_id
_entity_poly.type
_entity_poly.pdbx_seq_one_letter_code
_entity_poly.pdbx_strand_id
1 'polypeptide(L)'
;MVRKETPSPAMSGTIDPYAFFEALTGKKIDRTILTVSEASSSTTAFNDGYDDDFAEFHQSSPAMGKLPRPDRPPKDFELNVGATNPYALVEAVLGYRLDYSTPKVAHLISSVLATDYDELFDMKHKSVLYAGLDYDEQHNRTYELKREDINILHDWDFQTPDLSGVQTLADLERLGLSDMGASKIKTARLQNGKLHLVLDATSITRTASNRNITRTVNEMVTRFRAQDERSFGCPPNTAWRDVEEHVFKNATQKLISNFNHQFDLGHKEDDSMNIYADRKNIRFFDGPVQGATSNSWLIAALFSVYWSDIAIIHQCFRGDGLKRSPDDRIRHVIKLYNKGGKRNNAEDRTLLVDYQVPIHKNMKEPVYCRAASGNDYWPTLYEKAFSMWIQRSDVDRADATQTAYGDPVKAMAQIDGKNPQYFFTKNHSNSEVISLVRGCSLNYKTVSPMCAYTYPTGNDFRGANMVANHAYSVLGWADYGGRQYIVIRNPWGITEPRGLTSCPGVIEQVDASIWPQASMLDAGGILAVDVNMFDTYFACIGRTCV
;
A
#
# COMPACT_ATOMS: atom_id res chain seq x y z
N MET A 1 3.73 -63.51 -14.80
CA MET A 1 4.24 -62.70 -13.68
C MET A 1 4.50 -61.29 -14.20
N VAL A 2 3.52 -60.40 -14.09
CA VAL A 2 3.63 -59.00 -14.50
C VAL A 2 3.80 -58.18 -13.23
N ARG A 3 4.94 -57.49 -13.10
CA ARG A 3 5.27 -56.63 -11.96
C ARG A 3 4.35 -55.41 -11.98
N LYS A 4 3.61 -55.20 -10.89
CA LYS A 4 2.89 -53.95 -10.59
C LYS A 4 3.93 -52.90 -10.19
N GLU A 5 3.99 -51.81 -10.95
CA GLU A 5 4.65 -50.58 -10.53
C GLU A 5 3.71 -49.82 -9.59
N THR A 6 4.18 -49.50 -8.39
CA THR A 6 3.57 -48.55 -7.46
C THR A 6 4.05 -47.14 -7.81
N PRO A 7 3.16 -46.14 -7.98
CA PRO A 7 3.59 -44.77 -8.19
C PRO A 7 4.12 -44.16 -6.88
N SER A 8 5.24 -43.44 -6.96
CA SER A 8 5.83 -42.72 -5.83
C SER A 8 4.96 -41.52 -5.44
N PRO A 9 4.82 -41.20 -4.14
CA PRO A 9 4.12 -39.98 -3.72
C PRO A 9 4.96 -38.75 -4.07
N ALA A 10 4.40 -37.86 -4.88
CA ALA A 10 4.94 -36.53 -5.09
C ALA A 10 4.85 -35.75 -3.75
N MET A 11 5.98 -35.32 -3.22
CA MET A 11 6.02 -34.42 -2.06
C MET A 11 5.57 -33.03 -2.50
N SER A 12 4.30 -32.66 -2.27
CA SER A 12 3.89 -31.26 -2.23
C SER A 12 4.29 -30.68 -0.87
N GLY A 13 5.45 -30.02 -0.81
CA GLY A 13 5.94 -29.32 0.37
C GLY A 13 5.24 -27.99 0.62
N THR A 14 3.91 -27.94 0.57
CA THR A 14 3.13 -26.78 1.00
C THR A 14 3.01 -26.82 2.52
N ILE A 15 3.80 -26.00 3.20
CA ILE A 15 3.67 -25.77 4.64
C ILE A 15 2.27 -25.21 4.90
N ASP A 16 1.49 -25.86 5.76
CA ASP A 16 0.19 -25.36 6.20
C ASP A 16 0.39 -24.00 6.91
N PRO A 17 -0.08 -22.88 6.33
CA PRO A 17 0.15 -21.55 6.88
C PRO A 17 -0.49 -21.38 8.26
N TYR A 18 -1.53 -22.17 8.59
CA TYR A 18 -2.16 -22.17 9.90
C TYR A 18 -1.33 -22.92 10.94
N ALA A 19 -0.80 -24.09 10.59
CA ALA A 19 0.15 -24.79 11.47
C ALA A 19 1.44 -23.99 11.70
N PHE A 20 1.90 -23.27 10.68
CA PHE A 20 3.03 -22.35 10.80
C PHE A 20 2.72 -21.15 11.70
N PHE A 21 1.53 -20.56 11.58
CA PHE A 21 1.06 -19.49 12.47
C PHE A 21 0.95 -19.96 13.93
N GLU A 22 0.37 -21.13 14.18
CA GLU A 22 0.26 -21.70 15.52
C GLU A 22 1.65 -21.94 16.15
N ALA A 23 2.62 -22.38 15.34
CA ALA A 23 4.01 -22.59 15.76
C ALA A 23 4.76 -21.28 16.04
N LEU A 24 4.48 -20.20 15.30
CA LEU A 24 5.13 -18.90 15.47
C LEU A 24 4.53 -18.06 16.60
N THR A 25 3.22 -18.16 16.83
CA THR A 25 2.51 -17.26 17.75
C THR A 25 2.12 -17.92 19.07
N GLY A 26 2.15 -19.25 19.15
CA GLY A 26 1.68 -20.02 20.30
C GLY A 26 0.16 -19.97 20.52
N LYS A 27 -0.60 -19.32 19.63
CA LYS A 27 -2.06 -19.26 19.68
C LYS A 27 -2.64 -20.35 18.77
N LYS A 28 -3.52 -21.19 19.32
CA LYS A 28 -4.27 -22.19 18.54
C LYS A 28 -5.40 -21.50 17.76
N ILE A 29 -5.53 -21.82 16.48
CA ILE A 29 -6.66 -21.40 15.67
C ILE A 29 -7.75 -22.47 15.83
N ASP A 30 -8.99 -22.06 16.09
CA ASP A 30 -10.08 -23.02 16.20
C ASP A 30 -10.45 -23.58 14.82
N ARG A 31 -10.03 -24.82 14.58
CA ARG A 31 -10.25 -25.52 13.31
C ARG A 31 -11.67 -26.07 13.17
N THR A 32 -12.50 -26.06 14.22
CA THR A 32 -13.87 -26.62 14.17
C THR A 32 -14.83 -25.80 13.31
N ILE A 33 -14.53 -24.52 13.07
CA ILE A 33 -15.28 -23.64 12.15
C ILE A 33 -14.98 -23.97 10.68
N LEU A 34 -13.87 -24.69 10.40
CA LEU A 34 -13.42 -25.02 9.05
C LEU A 34 -14.09 -26.27 8.46
N THR A 35 -14.66 -27.14 9.28
CA THR A 35 -15.17 -28.47 8.88
C THR A 35 -16.67 -28.53 8.59
N VAL A 36 -17.43 -27.45 8.80
CA VAL A 36 -18.89 -27.45 8.56
C VAL A 36 -19.22 -27.45 7.05
N SER A 37 -18.25 -27.12 6.20
CA SER A 37 -18.47 -26.89 4.77
C SER A 37 -18.35 -28.14 3.87
N GLU A 38 -17.87 -29.27 4.39
CA GLU A 38 -17.64 -30.48 3.58
C GLU A 38 -18.84 -31.45 3.53
N ALA A 39 -19.87 -31.23 4.35
CA ALA A 39 -21.00 -32.16 4.47
C ALA A 39 -22.17 -31.89 3.50
N SER A 40 -22.12 -30.84 2.67
CA SER A 40 -23.16 -30.51 1.70
C SER A 40 -22.65 -30.52 0.26
N SER A 41 -22.06 -31.64 -0.16
CA SER A 41 -21.90 -31.95 -1.58
C SER A 41 -22.54 -33.30 -1.90
N SER A 42 -23.77 -33.25 -2.42
CA SER A 42 -24.30 -34.35 -3.22
C SER A 42 -24.91 -33.78 -4.49
N THR A 43 -24.39 -34.29 -5.58
CA THR A 43 -24.62 -34.02 -7.01
C THR A 43 -26.08 -34.07 -7.43
N THR A 44 -26.54 -33.05 -8.17
CA THR A 44 -27.54 -33.24 -9.25
C THR A 44 -27.26 -32.30 -10.43
N ALA A 45 -27.49 -32.86 -11.60
CA ALA A 45 -27.06 -32.40 -12.92
C ALA A 45 -27.88 -31.22 -13.47
N PHE A 46 -27.23 -30.45 -14.34
CA PHE A 46 -27.83 -29.46 -15.22
C PHE A 46 -28.97 -30.08 -16.04
N ASN A 47 -30.16 -29.47 -15.99
CA ASN A 47 -31.16 -29.64 -17.03
C ASN A 47 -31.84 -28.30 -17.31
N ASP A 48 -31.79 -27.89 -18.58
CA ASP A 48 -32.44 -26.70 -19.13
C ASP A 48 -33.97 -26.86 -19.11
N GLY A 49 -34.66 -25.78 -18.78
CA GLY A 49 -36.11 -25.70 -18.87
C GLY A 49 -36.61 -24.32 -18.45
N TYR A 50 -36.81 -23.44 -19.43
CA TYR A 50 -37.64 -22.26 -19.28
C TYR A 50 -39.08 -22.73 -18.99
N ASP A 51 -39.66 -22.29 -17.87
CA ASP A 51 -41.06 -21.85 -17.82
C ASP A 51 -41.39 -21.13 -16.50
N ASP A 52 -42.29 -20.17 -16.63
CA ASP A 52 -42.91 -19.31 -15.63
C ASP A 52 -43.35 -20.05 -14.35
N ASP A 53 -43.03 -19.51 -13.18
CA ASP A 53 -44.01 -19.38 -12.09
C ASP A 53 -43.54 -18.37 -11.01
N PHE A 54 -44.25 -17.25 -10.98
CA PHE A 54 -44.28 -16.25 -9.92
C PHE A 54 -45.06 -16.81 -8.72
N ALA A 55 -44.40 -17.17 -7.61
CA ALA A 55 -44.83 -16.91 -6.22
C ALA A 55 -44.04 -17.71 -5.17
N GLU A 56 -43.72 -17.02 -4.06
CA GLU A 56 -43.39 -17.57 -2.73
C GLU A 56 -42.07 -18.33 -2.54
N PHE A 57 -40.96 -17.57 -2.55
CA PHE A 57 -39.79 -17.88 -1.70
C PHE A 57 -39.72 -16.88 -0.55
N HIS A 58 -40.46 -17.15 0.54
CA HIS A 58 -40.32 -16.43 1.79
C HIS A 58 -39.12 -16.97 2.60
N GLN A 59 -38.16 -16.06 2.81
CA GLN A 59 -37.38 -15.89 4.05
C GLN A 59 -36.32 -16.94 4.40
N SER A 60 -35.13 -16.74 3.84
CA SER A 60 -33.91 -16.63 4.66
C SER A 60 -33.01 -15.50 4.12
N SER A 61 -33.61 -14.30 4.00
CA SER A 61 -32.80 -13.09 3.89
C SER A 61 -32.15 -12.89 5.27
N PRO A 62 -30.82 -12.96 5.42
CA PRO A 62 -30.20 -12.54 6.67
C PRO A 62 -30.60 -11.09 6.85
N ALA A 63 -31.29 -10.80 7.96
CA ALA A 63 -31.75 -9.46 8.28
C ALA A 63 -30.68 -8.45 7.89
N MET A 64 -31.03 -7.44 7.08
CA MET A 64 -30.23 -6.21 7.01
C MET A 64 -30.24 -5.64 8.44
N GLY A 65 -29.31 -6.14 9.25
CA GLY A 65 -29.08 -5.67 10.60
C GLY A 65 -28.79 -4.18 10.50
N LYS A 66 -29.35 -3.42 11.45
CA LYS A 66 -29.02 -2.02 11.60
C LYS A 66 -27.49 -1.89 11.60
N LEU A 67 -26.95 -1.06 10.70
CA LEU A 67 -25.51 -0.82 10.62
C LEU A 67 -24.95 -0.55 12.03
N PRO A 68 -23.72 -1.04 12.35
CA PRO A 68 -23.11 -0.78 13.64
C PRO A 68 -23.06 0.73 13.91
N ARG A 69 -23.12 1.12 15.17
CA ARG A 69 -23.01 2.54 15.53
C ARG A 69 -21.56 2.98 15.37
N PRO A 70 -21.30 4.14 14.74
CA PRO A 70 -19.94 4.64 14.62
C PRO A 70 -19.38 5.01 16.00
N ASP A 71 -18.08 4.78 16.16
CA ASP A 71 -17.30 5.23 17.29
C ASP A 71 -17.04 6.74 17.24
N ARG A 72 -16.59 7.29 18.36
CA ARG A 72 -16.11 8.68 18.39
C ARG A 72 -14.85 8.80 17.53
N PRO A 73 -14.72 9.87 16.73
CA PRO A 73 -13.49 10.15 16.01
C PRO A 73 -12.27 10.17 16.95
N PRO A 74 -11.12 9.65 16.51
CA PRO A 74 -9.89 9.76 17.28
C PRO A 74 -9.50 11.23 17.47
N LYS A 75 -8.79 11.56 18.55
CA LYS A 75 -8.24 12.90 18.69
C LYS A 75 -7.05 13.06 17.73
N ASP A 76 -6.81 14.28 17.23
CA ASP A 76 -5.79 14.52 16.21
C ASP A 76 -4.36 14.08 16.56
N PHE A 77 -4.01 14.10 17.83
CA PHE A 77 -2.67 13.70 18.30
C PHE A 77 -2.56 12.17 18.49
N GLU A 78 -3.66 11.43 18.36
CA GLU A 78 -3.72 10.00 18.64
C GLU A 78 -3.53 9.14 17.39
N LEU A 79 -3.57 9.73 16.18
CA LEU A 79 -3.55 8.97 14.93
C LEU A 79 -2.54 9.53 13.91
N ASN A 80 -1.46 8.78 13.69
CA ASN A 80 -0.39 9.11 12.74
C ASN A 80 -0.12 7.91 11.81
N VAL A 81 -1.06 7.60 10.92
CA VAL A 81 -0.94 6.48 9.98
C VAL A 81 -0.13 6.90 8.77
N GLY A 82 0.89 6.13 8.42
CA GLY A 82 1.68 6.34 7.21
C GLY A 82 2.97 5.54 7.21
N ALA A 83 3.18 4.76 6.15
CA ALA A 83 4.43 4.11 5.82
C ALA A 83 4.85 4.54 4.41
N THR A 84 6.13 4.87 4.21
CA THR A 84 6.66 5.21 2.87
C THR A 84 6.67 3.98 1.96
N ASN A 85 6.39 4.18 0.67
CA ASN A 85 6.53 3.12 -0.34
C ASN A 85 8.02 2.76 -0.54
N PRO A 86 8.48 1.56 -0.14
CA PRO A 86 9.88 1.16 -0.25
C PRO A 86 10.36 1.12 -1.69
N TYR A 87 9.48 0.71 -2.61
CA TYR A 87 9.80 0.62 -4.04
C TYR A 87 10.06 2.01 -4.60
N ALA A 88 9.14 2.95 -4.39
CA ALA A 88 9.29 4.32 -4.86
C ALA A 88 10.48 5.04 -4.20
N LEU A 89 10.74 4.78 -2.92
CA LEU A 89 11.89 5.34 -2.20
C LEU A 89 13.21 4.84 -2.78
N VAL A 90 13.35 3.53 -2.98
CA VAL A 90 14.57 2.93 -3.54
C VAL A 90 14.78 3.37 -4.99
N GLU A 91 13.70 3.43 -5.79
CA GLU A 91 13.74 3.98 -7.15
C GLU A 91 14.21 5.45 -7.17
N ALA A 92 13.72 6.26 -6.24
CA ALA A 92 14.12 7.67 -6.13
C ALA A 92 15.58 7.84 -5.65
N VAL A 93 16.07 6.94 -4.79
CA VAL A 93 17.46 6.95 -4.31
C VAL A 93 18.43 6.48 -5.40
N LEU A 94 18.10 5.39 -6.10
CA LEU A 94 18.96 4.79 -7.12
C LEU A 94 18.84 5.46 -8.50
N GLY A 95 17.69 6.07 -8.78
CA GLY A 95 17.39 6.75 -10.03
C GLY A 95 17.06 5.84 -11.21
N TYR A 96 16.62 4.60 -10.97
CA TYR A 96 16.12 3.68 -11.99
C TYR A 96 14.93 2.85 -11.48
N ARG A 97 14.12 2.32 -12.41
CA ARG A 97 12.93 1.50 -12.10
C ARG A 97 13.29 0.10 -11.67
N LEU A 98 12.63 -0.37 -10.60
CA LEU A 98 12.77 -1.74 -10.14
C LEU A 98 11.86 -2.67 -10.95
N ASP A 99 12.32 -3.89 -11.17
CA ASP A 99 11.47 -4.97 -11.66
C ASP A 99 10.79 -5.62 -10.44
N TYR A 100 9.50 -5.37 -10.26
CA TYR A 100 8.75 -5.88 -9.11
C TYR A 100 8.45 -7.39 -9.21
N SER A 101 8.62 -7.98 -10.39
CA SER A 101 8.31 -9.40 -10.62
C SER A 101 9.38 -10.35 -10.09
N THR A 102 10.59 -9.86 -9.85
CA THR A 102 11.73 -10.68 -9.44
C THR A 102 11.92 -10.68 -7.92
N PRO A 103 12.14 -11.84 -7.28
CA PRO A 103 12.45 -11.90 -5.85
C PRO A 103 13.76 -11.18 -5.50
N LYS A 104 14.63 -10.91 -6.48
CA LYS A 104 15.85 -10.11 -6.28
C LYS A 104 15.57 -8.69 -5.81
N VAL A 105 14.38 -8.16 -6.09
CA VAL A 105 13.98 -6.82 -5.66
C VAL A 105 13.98 -6.69 -4.14
N ALA A 106 13.58 -7.75 -3.43
CA ALA A 106 13.57 -7.77 -1.97
C ALA A 106 14.96 -7.58 -1.39
N HIS A 107 15.95 -8.31 -1.92
CA HIS A 107 17.36 -8.16 -1.53
C HIS A 107 17.91 -6.76 -1.83
N LEU A 108 17.56 -6.20 -2.97
CA LEU A 108 17.98 -4.84 -3.34
C LEU A 108 17.38 -3.80 -2.39
N ILE A 109 16.08 -3.90 -2.08
CA ILE A 109 15.41 -3.01 -1.14
C ILE A 109 16.07 -3.10 0.24
N SER A 110 16.29 -4.31 0.75
CA SER A 110 16.94 -4.52 2.05
C SER A 110 18.35 -3.94 2.09
N SER A 111 19.11 -4.08 1.00
CA SER A 111 20.48 -3.57 0.90
C SER A 111 20.50 -2.03 0.90
N VAL A 112 19.59 -1.39 0.17
CA VAL A 112 19.53 0.08 0.07
C VAL A 112 18.97 0.71 1.34
N LEU A 113 17.98 0.09 1.97
CA LEU A 113 17.35 0.59 3.19
C LEU A 113 18.03 0.10 4.48
N ALA A 114 19.08 -0.72 4.36
CA ALA A 114 19.87 -1.28 5.47
C ALA A 114 19.02 -1.96 6.55
N THR A 115 17.92 -2.62 6.15
CA THR A 115 16.99 -3.35 7.02
C THR A 115 16.52 -4.63 6.32
N ASP A 116 16.45 -5.74 7.05
CA ASP A 116 16.00 -7.03 6.52
C ASP A 116 14.56 -6.92 5.99
N TYR A 117 14.26 -7.60 4.88
CA TYR A 117 13.00 -7.40 4.16
C TYR A 117 11.77 -7.66 5.04
N ASP A 118 11.80 -8.74 5.81
CA ASP A 118 10.71 -9.13 6.73
C ASP A 118 10.54 -8.14 7.89
N GLU A 119 11.58 -7.37 8.22
CA GLU A 119 11.57 -6.37 9.29
C GLU A 119 11.16 -4.98 8.80
N LEU A 120 11.18 -4.72 7.48
CA LEU A 120 10.90 -3.40 6.91
C LEU A 120 9.48 -2.90 7.22
N PHE A 121 8.53 -3.81 7.38
CA PHE A 121 7.09 -3.56 7.35
C PHE A 121 6.42 -3.52 8.72
N ASP A 122 7.20 -3.51 9.80
CA ASP A 122 6.71 -3.39 11.18
C ASP A 122 7.50 -2.32 11.95
N MET A 123 6.79 -1.40 12.62
CA MET A 123 7.40 -0.28 13.33
C MET A 123 8.33 -0.71 14.47
N LYS A 124 8.12 -1.91 15.07
CA LYS A 124 9.00 -2.38 16.16
C LYS A 124 10.46 -2.53 15.74
N HIS A 125 10.71 -2.70 14.44
CA HIS A 125 12.05 -2.82 13.86
C HIS A 125 12.65 -1.47 13.47
N LYS A 126 11.95 -0.35 13.71
CA LYS A 126 12.46 1.01 13.49
C LYS A 126 12.94 1.24 12.04
N SER A 127 12.25 0.60 11.10
CA SER A 127 12.52 0.70 9.66
C SER A 127 12.47 2.15 9.16
N VAL A 128 13.27 2.44 8.13
CA VAL A 128 13.30 3.74 7.42
C VAL A 128 11.94 4.12 6.83
N LEU A 129 11.05 3.15 6.58
CA LEU A 129 9.71 3.42 6.06
C LEU A 129 8.85 4.28 6.99
N TYR A 130 9.21 4.35 8.27
CA TYR A 130 8.54 5.12 9.31
C TYR A 130 9.32 6.36 9.74
N ALA A 131 10.23 6.87 8.91
CA ALA A 131 11.13 7.99 9.25
C ALA A 131 10.41 9.27 9.69
N GLY A 132 10.55 9.64 10.98
CA GLY A 132 9.80 10.76 11.57
C GLY A 132 8.60 10.34 12.43
N LEU A 133 8.32 9.04 12.53
CA LEU A 133 7.44 8.46 13.55
C LEU A 133 8.21 7.52 14.47
N ASP A 134 7.69 7.39 15.68
CA ASP A 134 8.10 6.35 16.61
C ASP A 134 6.86 5.77 17.32
N TYR A 135 7.06 4.65 17.99
CA TYR A 135 5.98 3.86 18.58
C TYR A 135 6.10 3.84 20.11
N ASP A 136 4.99 4.14 20.77
CA ASP A 136 4.81 3.99 22.21
C ASP A 136 4.14 2.65 22.50
N GLU A 137 4.94 1.69 22.99
CA GLU A 137 4.50 0.35 23.37
C GLU A 137 3.43 0.36 24.47
N GLN A 138 3.49 1.31 25.42
CA GLN A 138 2.59 1.32 26.57
C GLN A 138 1.16 1.66 26.16
N HIS A 139 1.02 2.59 25.22
CA HIS A 139 -0.28 3.07 24.77
C HIS A 139 -0.72 2.47 23.43
N ASN A 140 0.13 1.64 22.80
CA ASN A 140 -0.04 1.09 21.45
C ASN A 140 -0.37 2.19 20.43
N ARG A 141 0.45 3.25 20.41
CA ARG A 141 0.21 4.46 19.61
C ARG A 141 1.50 4.97 18.98
N THR A 142 1.35 5.63 17.85
CA THR A 142 2.45 6.29 17.14
C THR A 142 2.51 7.77 17.48
N TYR A 143 3.71 8.30 17.66
CA TYR A 143 3.93 9.74 17.84
C TYR A 143 4.97 10.26 16.83
N GLU A 144 4.86 11.55 16.53
CA GLU A 144 5.78 12.23 15.61
C GLU A 144 7.06 12.61 16.35
N LEU A 145 8.19 12.28 15.72
CA LEU A 145 9.51 12.68 16.18
C LEU A 145 9.71 14.17 15.95
N LYS A 146 10.52 14.81 16.79
CA LYS A 146 10.90 16.20 16.56
C LYS A 146 12.12 16.27 15.64
N ARG A 147 12.43 17.47 15.15
CA ARG A 147 13.61 17.68 14.31
C ARG A 147 14.90 17.27 15.03
N GLU A 148 14.98 17.49 16.33
CA GLU A 148 16.16 17.19 17.15
C GLU A 148 16.36 15.69 17.38
N ASP A 149 15.31 14.89 17.16
CA ASP A 149 15.35 13.43 17.26
C ASP A 149 15.91 12.74 16.00
N ILE A 150 16.05 13.49 14.90
CA ILE A 150 16.49 12.97 13.60
C ILE A 150 17.99 13.23 13.41
N ASN A 151 18.73 12.15 13.22
CA ASN A 151 20.16 12.18 12.95
C ASN A 151 20.41 11.92 11.46
N ILE A 152 21.14 12.83 10.82
CA ILE A 152 21.57 12.64 9.44
C ILE A 152 22.88 11.85 9.42
N LEU A 153 22.82 10.65 8.84
CA LEU A 153 23.97 9.78 8.64
C LEU A 153 24.83 10.27 7.46
N HIS A 154 26.14 10.10 7.61
CA HIS A 154 27.15 10.39 6.59
C HIS A 154 27.72 9.09 6.00
N ASP A 155 28.39 9.19 4.85
CA ASP A 155 28.92 8.03 4.12
C ASP A 155 29.87 7.16 4.97
N TRP A 156 30.59 7.76 5.93
CA TRP A 156 31.48 7.04 6.83
C TRP A 156 30.74 6.21 7.90
N ASP A 157 29.47 6.51 8.19
CA ASP A 157 28.66 5.72 9.15
C ASP A 157 28.31 4.33 8.60
N PHE A 158 28.34 4.16 7.27
CA PHE A 158 28.01 2.90 6.58
C PHE A 158 29.24 2.02 6.27
N GLN A 159 30.42 2.38 6.75
CA GLN A 159 31.62 1.58 6.51
C GLN A 159 31.49 0.23 7.19
N THR A 160 31.52 -0.83 6.37
CA THR A 160 31.58 -2.19 6.89
C THR A 160 32.97 -2.41 7.51
N PRO A 161 33.06 -2.82 8.78
CA PRO A 161 34.34 -3.16 9.39
C PRO A 161 34.96 -4.36 8.67
N ASP A 162 36.28 -4.45 8.70
CA ASP A 162 36.98 -5.59 8.12
C ASP A 162 36.70 -6.86 8.96
N LEU A 163 35.97 -7.80 8.36
CA LEU A 163 35.61 -9.09 8.97
C LEU A 163 36.59 -10.22 8.61
N SER A 164 37.60 -9.96 7.79
CA SER A 164 38.51 -11.01 7.28
C SER A 164 39.34 -11.69 8.38
N GLY A 165 39.58 -10.99 9.50
CA GLY A 165 40.29 -11.50 10.67
C GLY A 165 39.45 -12.30 11.66
N VAL A 166 38.13 -12.43 11.46
CA VAL A 166 37.22 -13.11 12.39
C VAL A 166 37.32 -14.63 12.20
N GLN A 167 37.91 -15.33 13.18
CA GLN A 167 38.02 -16.79 13.16
C GLN A 167 37.18 -17.46 14.26
N THR A 168 36.98 -16.76 15.37
CA THR A 168 36.23 -17.24 16.53
C THR A 168 35.13 -16.24 16.91
N LEU A 169 34.11 -16.72 17.63
CA LEU A 169 33.04 -15.84 18.14
C LEU A 169 33.58 -14.76 19.09
N ALA A 170 34.67 -15.04 19.81
CA ALA A 170 35.33 -14.06 20.68
C ALA A 170 35.97 -12.90 19.90
N ASP A 171 36.35 -13.11 18.63
CA ASP A 171 36.92 -12.04 17.81
C ASP A 171 35.88 -10.98 17.44
N LEU A 172 34.58 -11.31 17.51
CA LEU A 172 33.48 -10.35 17.31
C LEU A 172 33.41 -9.31 18.44
N GLU A 173 33.81 -9.67 19.66
CA GLU A 173 33.87 -8.71 20.79
C GLU A 173 34.88 -7.59 20.50
N ARG A 174 36.00 -7.91 19.83
CA ARG A 174 37.00 -6.92 19.41
C ARG A 174 36.48 -5.94 18.36
N LEU A 175 35.44 -6.34 17.61
CA LEU A 175 34.78 -5.51 16.61
C LEU A 175 33.65 -4.65 17.19
N GLY A 176 33.35 -4.78 18.49
CA GLY A 176 32.32 -3.98 19.17
C GLY A 176 30.99 -4.69 19.43
N LEU A 177 30.89 -6.01 19.19
CA LEU A 177 29.80 -6.84 19.72
C LEU A 177 30.07 -7.13 21.20
N SER A 178 29.79 -6.16 22.06
CA SER A 178 29.90 -6.32 23.51
C SER A 178 28.89 -7.37 24.00
N ASP A 179 29.33 -8.29 24.86
CA ASP A 179 28.48 -9.30 25.49
C ASP A 179 27.80 -10.26 24.50
N MET A 180 28.62 -11.10 23.85
CA MET A 180 28.15 -12.13 22.90
C MET A 180 27.11 -13.08 23.48
N GLY A 181 27.11 -13.31 24.81
CA GLY A 181 26.11 -14.13 25.50
C GLY A 181 24.72 -13.50 25.55
N ALA A 182 24.65 -12.17 25.52
CA ALA A 182 23.40 -11.39 25.53
C ALA A 182 22.94 -10.97 24.12
N SER A 183 23.79 -11.16 23.10
CA SER A 183 23.49 -10.76 21.72
C SER A 183 22.30 -11.54 21.15
N LYS A 184 21.33 -10.80 20.59
CA LYS A 184 20.09 -11.38 20.08
C LYS A 184 20.36 -12.16 18.78
N ILE A 185 19.99 -13.43 18.76
CA ILE A 185 20.00 -14.24 17.54
C ILE A 185 18.73 -13.94 16.74
N LYS A 186 18.88 -13.41 15.54
CA LYS A 186 17.76 -13.17 14.61
C LYS A 186 17.31 -14.45 13.91
N THR A 187 18.26 -15.28 13.49
CA THR A 187 17.98 -16.54 12.81
C THR A 187 19.04 -17.56 13.15
N ALA A 188 18.62 -18.80 13.42
CA ALA A 188 19.50 -19.95 13.58
C ALA A 188 19.01 -21.09 12.67
N ARG A 189 19.89 -21.60 11.81
CA ARG A 189 19.58 -22.72 10.91
C ARG A 189 20.73 -23.71 10.88
N LEU A 190 20.42 -25.00 10.96
CA LEU A 190 21.40 -26.07 10.77
C LEU A 190 21.34 -26.55 9.33
N GLN A 191 22.44 -26.42 8.57
CA GLN A 191 22.52 -26.85 7.18
C GLN A 191 23.84 -27.60 6.96
N ASN A 192 23.78 -28.83 6.44
CA ASN A 192 24.95 -29.67 6.17
C ASN A 192 25.91 -29.81 7.37
N GLY A 193 25.35 -29.93 8.59
CA GLY A 193 26.14 -30.01 9.83
C GLY A 193 26.78 -28.69 10.27
N LYS A 194 26.52 -27.58 9.58
CA LYS A 194 26.97 -26.24 9.94
C LYS A 194 25.83 -25.42 10.54
N LEU A 195 26.10 -24.74 11.64
CA LEU A 195 25.17 -23.81 12.26
C LEU A 195 25.35 -22.42 11.62
N HIS A 196 24.32 -21.96 10.91
CA HIS A 196 24.23 -20.61 10.36
C HIS A 196 23.48 -19.73 11.36
N LEU A 197 24.18 -18.76 11.93
CA LEU A 197 23.61 -17.77 12.85
C LEU A 197 23.60 -16.39 12.17
N VAL A 198 22.46 -15.71 12.26
CA VAL A 198 22.35 -14.28 11.97
C VAL A 198 22.19 -13.58 13.30
N LEU A 199 23.17 -12.75 13.65
CA LEU A 199 23.22 -12.01 14.91
C LEU A 199 22.79 -10.56 14.67
N ASP A 200 22.11 -9.97 15.65
CA ASP A 200 21.91 -8.53 15.68
C ASP A 200 23.26 -7.84 15.99
N ALA A 201 23.78 -7.09 15.03
CA ALA A 201 25.07 -6.40 15.11
C ALA A 201 24.92 -4.87 15.13
N THR A 202 23.78 -4.35 15.58
CA THR A 202 23.51 -2.91 15.70
C THR A 202 24.53 -2.15 16.56
N SER A 203 25.29 -2.83 17.43
CA SER A 203 26.37 -2.24 18.20
C SER A 203 27.68 -2.00 17.41
N ILE A 204 27.87 -2.68 16.28
CA ILE A 204 29.10 -2.60 15.46
C ILE A 204 28.97 -1.53 14.38
N THR A 205 27.86 -1.53 13.65
CA THR A 205 27.64 -0.63 12.51
C THR A 205 26.40 0.20 12.73
N ARG A 206 26.48 1.49 12.40
CA ARG A 206 25.30 2.35 12.33
C ARG A 206 24.52 1.99 11.07
N THR A 207 23.27 1.57 11.26
CA THR A 207 22.35 1.28 10.17
C THR A 207 21.30 2.38 10.05
N ALA A 208 20.68 2.48 8.88
CA ALA A 208 19.58 3.40 8.66
C ALA A 208 18.35 2.93 9.46
N SER A 209 17.61 3.86 10.05
CA SER A 209 16.42 3.61 10.86
C SER A 209 15.42 4.77 10.74
N ASN A 210 14.30 4.72 11.45
CA ASN A 210 13.31 5.79 11.52
C ASN A 210 13.86 7.12 12.12
N ARG A 211 15.00 7.08 12.82
CA ARG A 211 15.68 8.23 13.44
C ARG A 211 17.01 8.55 12.78
N ASN A 212 17.74 7.54 12.32
CA ASN A 212 19.06 7.70 11.71
C ASN A 212 18.93 7.49 10.20
N ILE A 213 18.88 8.57 9.42
CA ILE A 213 18.59 8.49 7.98
C ILE A 213 19.65 9.23 7.17
N THR A 214 19.84 8.83 5.91
CA THR A 214 20.70 9.58 5.00
C THR A 214 20.05 10.92 4.65
N ARG A 215 20.88 11.89 4.23
CA ARG A 215 20.38 13.19 3.76
C ARG A 215 19.36 13.04 2.64
N THR A 216 19.60 12.15 1.69
CA THR A 216 18.70 11.91 0.55
C THR A 216 17.32 11.45 1.02
N VAL A 217 17.26 10.48 1.95
CA VAL A 217 16.00 9.98 2.51
C VAL A 217 15.30 11.06 3.33
N ASN A 218 16.04 11.83 4.13
CA ASN A 218 15.48 12.93 4.92
C ASN A 218 14.75 13.96 4.04
N GLU A 219 15.38 14.37 2.93
CA GLU A 219 14.84 15.32 1.96
C GLU A 219 13.74 14.74 1.05
N MET A 220 13.51 13.44 1.06
CA MET A 220 12.41 12.80 0.31
C MET A 220 11.21 12.49 1.19
N VAL A 221 11.44 12.03 2.43
CA VAL A 221 10.40 11.40 3.26
C VAL A 221 9.94 12.28 4.41
N THR A 222 10.86 12.96 5.08
CA THR A 222 10.55 13.65 6.34
C THR A 222 10.09 15.08 6.13
N ARG A 223 9.31 15.59 7.09
CA ARG A 223 8.88 17.01 7.16
C ARG A 223 10.01 17.97 7.49
N PHE A 224 11.14 17.46 7.97
CA PHE A 224 12.26 18.25 8.48
C PHE A 224 13.33 18.42 7.41
N ARG A 225 13.21 19.45 6.58
CA ARG A 225 14.22 19.73 5.55
C ARG A 225 15.52 20.23 6.17
N ALA A 226 16.64 19.67 5.72
CA ALA A 226 17.98 20.13 6.08
C ALA A 226 18.51 21.18 5.08
N GLN A 227 17.93 21.29 3.88
CA GLN A 227 18.29 22.31 2.90
C GLN A 227 17.74 23.72 3.20
N ASP A 228 18.47 24.72 2.68
CA ASP A 228 18.20 26.16 2.76
C ASP A 228 16.86 26.53 2.07
N GLU A 229 16.21 27.62 2.51
CA GLU A 229 14.86 28.04 2.09
C GLU A 229 14.73 28.21 0.55
N ARG A 230 15.84 28.40 -0.16
CA ARG A 230 15.90 28.59 -1.63
C ARG A 230 15.65 27.32 -2.46
N SER A 231 15.76 26.15 -1.83
CA SER A 231 15.56 24.82 -2.44
C SER A 231 14.26 24.15 -1.99
N PHE A 232 13.39 24.89 -1.29
CA PHE A 232 12.16 24.39 -0.72
C PHE A 232 11.28 23.69 -1.77
N GLY A 233 10.89 22.44 -1.47
CA GLY A 233 10.00 21.64 -2.31
C GLY A 233 10.66 20.88 -3.47
N CYS A 234 11.99 20.87 -3.64
CA CYS A 234 12.66 20.09 -4.70
C CYS A 234 13.64 19.05 -4.10
N PRO A 235 13.24 17.78 -3.93
CA PRO A 235 14.12 16.74 -3.38
C PRO A 235 15.39 16.52 -4.21
N PRO A 236 16.44 15.89 -3.65
CA PRO A 236 17.64 15.50 -4.38
C PRO A 236 17.33 14.72 -5.65
N ASN A 237 18.10 14.94 -6.71
CA ASN A 237 17.91 14.32 -8.03
C ASN A 237 16.58 14.63 -8.73
N THR A 238 15.84 15.65 -8.27
CA THR A 238 14.58 16.08 -8.89
C THR A 238 14.66 17.47 -9.51
N ALA A 239 13.68 17.80 -10.33
CA ALA A 239 13.41 19.16 -10.81
C ALA A 239 11.90 19.34 -10.96
N TRP A 240 11.39 20.54 -10.62
CA TRP A 240 10.03 20.93 -10.96
C TRP A 240 9.88 21.03 -12.48
N ARG A 241 8.99 20.23 -13.05
CA ARG A 241 8.72 20.20 -14.49
C ARG A 241 7.23 20.02 -14.74
N ASP A 242 6.78 20.47 -15.90
CA ASP A 242 5.43 20.21 -16.36
C ASP A 242 5.24 18.71 -16.59
N VAL A 243 4.28 18.12 -15.88
CA VAL A 243 3.99 16.69 -15.96
C VAL A 243 3.46 16.31 -17.35
N GLU A 244 2.76 17.23 -18.03
CA GLU A 244 2.21 16.99 -19.36
C GLU A 244 3.34 16.83 -20.38
N GLU A 245 4.35 17.72 -20.35
CA GLU A 245 5.50 17.67 -21.29
C GLU A 245 6.26 16.34 -21.19
N HIS A 246 6.41 15.82 -19.97
CA HIS A 246 7.21 14.62 -19.69
C HIS A 246 6.46 13.33 -19.98
N VAL A 247 5.18 13.25 -19.60
CA VAL A 247 4.31 12.13 -19.98
C VAL A 247 4.17 12.08 -21.51
N PHE A 248 4.05 13.24 -22.18
CA PHE A 248 3.93 13.34 -23.64
C PHE A 248 5.16 12.79 -24.38
N LYS A 249 6.38 13.04 -23.91
CA LYS A 249 7.61 12.55 -24.54
C LYS A 249 7.88 11.07 -24.31
N ASN A 250 7.48 10.53 -23.15
CA ASN A 250 7.75 9.13 -22.79
C ASN A 250 6.64 8.15 -23.24
N ALA A 251 5.39 8.62 -23.37
CA ALA A 251 4.28 7.77 -23.83
C ALA A 251 4.51 7.22 -25.26
N THR A 252 5.16 7.99 -26.14
CA THR A 252 5.53 7.52 -27.49
C THR A 252 6.53 6.36 -27.46
N GLN A 253 7.36 6.24 -26.40
CA GLN A 253 8.29 5.12 -26.23
C GLN A 253 7.63 3.89 -25.59
N LYS A 254 6.74 4.07 -24.61
CA LYS A 254 5.98 2.96 -23.99
C LYS A 254 4.93 2.35 -24.93
N LEU A 255 4.37 3.14 -25.86
CA LEU A 255 3.51 2.65 -26.93
C LEU A 255 4.25 1.61 -27.80
N ILE A 256 5.48 1.90 -28.19
CA ILE A 256 6.30 0.99 -29.02
C ILE A 256 6.65 -0.31 -28.26
N SER A 257 6.84 -0.26 -26.94
CA SER A 257 7.08 -1.48 -26.15
C SER A 257 5.83 -2.34 -25.94
N ASN A 258 4.65 -1.72 -25.78
CA ASN A 258 3.39 -2.46 -25.62
C ASN A 258 2.93 -3.14 -26.93
N PHE A 259 3.30 -2.59 -28.10
CA PHE A 259 3.11 -3.27 -29.39
C PHE A 259 3.83 -4.62 -29.48
N ASN A 260 4.94 -4.82 -28.76
CA ASN A 260 5.68 -6.09 -28.79
C ASN A 260 5.07 -7.18 -27.88
N HIS A 261 4.18 -6.83 -26.96
CA HIS A 261 3.49 -7.81 -26.09
C HIS A 261 2.12 -8.24 -26.62
N GLN A 262 1.63 -7.64 -27.72
CA GLN A 262 0.28 -7.82 -28.22
C GLN A 262 0.18 -8.65 -29.52
N PHE A 263 1.25 -9.36 -29.90
CA PHE A 263 1.18 -10.42 -30.91
C PHE A 263 0.67 -11.71 -30.27
N ASP A 264 -0.61 -11.72 -29.89
CA ASP A 264 -1.40 -12.94 -29.83
C ASP A 264 -2.29 -12.96 -31.09
N LEU A 265 -2.02 -13.93 -31.97
CA LEU A 265 -2.53 -13.98 -33.34
C LEU A 265 -4.01 -14.38 -33.34
N GLY A 266 -4.90 -13.42 -33.58
CA GLY A 266 -6.27 -13.76 -33.99
C GLY A 266 -7.29 -12.63 -33.86
N HIS A 267 -7.26 -11.65 -34.76
CA HIS A 267 -8.43 -11.19 -35.52
C HIS A 267 -8.01 -10.02 -36.42
N LYS A 268 -8.16 -10.21 -37.73
CA LYS A 268 -8.08 -9.16 -38.75
C LYS A 268 -9.34 -8.30 -38.66
N GLU A 269 -9.19 -6.99 -38.62
CA GLU A 269 -9.95 -6.05 -39.47
C GLU A 269 -9.37 -4.63 -39.39
N ASP A 270 -8.92 -4.18 -40.56
CA ASP A 270 -8.71 -2.84 -41.12
C ASP A 270 -7.91 -1.75 -40.37
N ASP A 271 -6.70 -1.58 -40.92
CA ASP A 271 -5.83 -0.42 -40.85
C ASP A 271 -6.51 0.88 -41.31
N SER A 272 -6.78 1.76 -40.35
CA SER A 272 -6.63 3.21 -40.56
C SER A 272 -6.08 3.85 -39.30
N MET A 273 -5.05 4.66 -39.50
CA MET A 273 -4.21 5.34 -38.51
C MET A 273 -5.04 6.18 -37.52
N ASN A 274 -5.49 5.56 -36.43
CA ASN A 274 -6.34 6.19 -35.42
C ASN A 274 -5.55 6.42 -34.13
N ILE A 275 -4.96 7.62 -33.98
CA ILE A 275 -4.35 8.13 -32.74
C ILE A 275 -5.39 8.20 -31.59
N TYR A 276 -6.67 8.02 -31.91
CA TYR A 276 -7.80 7.94 -30.98
C TYR A 276 -8.18 6.52 -30.52
N ALA A 277 -7.47 5.47 -30.97
CA ALA A 277 -7.76 4.09 -30.57
C ALA A 277 -7.52 3.81 -29.07
N ASP A 278 -6.82 4.69 -28.35
CA ASP A 278 -6.53 4.55 -26.92
C ASP A 278 -7.76 4.79 -26.02
N ARG A 279 -8.87 5.33 -26.56
CA ARG A 279 -10.15 5.39 -25.83
C ARG A 279 -10.77 4.02 -25.54
N LYS A 280 -10.27 2.92 -26.14
CA LYS A 280 -10.71 1.56 -25.78
C LYS A 280 -10.08 1.03 -24.49
N ASN A 281 -9.09 1.72 -23.89
CA ASN A 281 -8.49 1.38 -22.60
C ASN A 281 -9.20 2.03 -21.39
N ILE A 282 -10.33 2.73 -21.58
CA ILE A 282 -11.20 3.26 -20.49
C ILE A 282 -11.99 2.11 -19.82
N ARG A 283 -11.36 0.97 -19.56
CA ARG A 283 -12.00 -0.18 -18.88
C ARG A 283 -11.41 -0.45 -17.50
N PHE A 284 -10.39 0.28 -17.10
CA PHE A 284 -9.69 0.07 -15.84
C PHE A 284 -9.68 1.34 -14.99
N PHE A 285 -10.03 1.22 -13.71
CA PHE A 285 -9.69 2.19 -12.68
C PHE A 285 -8.16 2.21 -12.54
N ASP A 286 -7.52 3.18 -13.19
CA ASP A 286 -6.10 3.49 -12.98
C ASP A 286 -5.95 4.21 -11.64
N GLY A 287 -5.49 3.47 -10.63
CA GLY A 287 -5.45 3.94 -9.26
C GLY A 287 -4.22 4.81 -8.96
N PRO A 288 -4.32 5.73 -7.99
CA PRO A 288 -3.17 6.45 -7.50
C PRO A 288 -2.20 5.47 -6.84
N VAL A 289 -0.91 5.67 -7.09
CA VAL A 289 0.21 4.92 -6.53
C VAL A 289 1.06 5.88 -5.72
N GLN A 290 1.27 5.54 -4.46
CA GLN A 290 2.08 6.30 -3.52
C GLN A 290 3.54 6.34 -3.96
N GLY A 291 4.16 7.52 -3.87
CA GLY A 291 5.59 7.69 -4.12
C GLY A 291 6.44 7.69 -2.86
N ALA A 292 7.58 8.39 -2.91
CA ALA A 292 8.60 8.40 -1.85
C ALA A 292 8.26 9.32 -0.65
N THR A 293 7.05 9.23 -0.11
CA THR A 293 6.59 9.98 1.08
C THR A 293 5.66 9.12 1.92
N SER A 294 5.57 9.35 3.23
CA SER A 294 4.77 8.55 4.18
C SER A 294 3.30 8.96 4.25
N ASN A 295 2.62 9.11 3.11
CA ASN A 295 1.25 9.61 3.02
C ASN A 295 0.23 8.57 2.52
N SER A 296 0.46 7.29 2.82
CA SER A 296 -0.46 6.20 2.44
C SER A 296 -1.90 6.45 2.84
N TRP A 297 -2.12 7.13 3.96
CA TRP A 297 -3.43 7.58 4.43
C TRP A 297 -4.18 8.44 3.40
N LEU A 298 -3.48 9.35 2.73
CA LEU A 298 -4.04 10.23 1.70
C LEU A 298 -4.30 9.46 0.40
N ILE A 299 -3.34 8.63 -0.03
CA ILE A 299 -3.44 7.91 -1.30
C ILE A 299 -4.54 6.84 -1.25
N ALA A 300 -4.65 6.12 -0.13
CA ALA A 300 -5.73 5.18 0.10
C ALA A 300 -7.10 5.88 0.10
N ALA A 301 -7.21 7.03 0.77
CA ALA A 301 -8.43 7.82 0.79
C ALA A 301 -8.83 8.35 -0.60
N LEU A 302 -7.86 8.86 -1.35
CA LEU A 302 -8.05 9.35 -2.70
C LEU A 302 -8.60 8.25 -3.61
N PHE A 303 -8.03 7.05 -3.55
CA PHE A 303 -8.54 5.92 -4.31
C PHE A 303 -9.91 5.45 -3.84
N SER A 304 -10.17 5.42 -2.52
CA SER A 304 -11.48 5.02 -2.00
C SER A 304 -12.61 5.95 -2.44
N VAL A 305 -12.36 7.26 -2.48
CA VAL A 305 -13.32 8.23 -3.03
C VAL A 305 -13.52 7.96 -4.52
N TYR A 306 -12.44 7.91 -5.30
CA TYR A 306 -12.46 7.65 -6.74
C TYR A 306 -13.20 6.37 -7.12
N TRP A 307 -12.90 5.28 -6.40
CA TRP A 307 -13.49 3.97 -6.59
C TRP A 307 -14.99 3.98 -6.31
N SER A 308 -15.42 4.63 -5.23
CA SER A 308 -16.84 4.65 -4.84
C SER A 308 -17.71 5.52 -5.74
N ASP A 309 -17.21 6.70 -6.11
CA ASP A 309 -17.91 7.69 -6.93
C ASP A 309 -16.91 8.48 -7.78
N ILE A 310 -16.89 8.15 -9.06
CA ILE A 310 -15.96 8.70 -10.03
C ILE A 310 -16.20 10.20 -10.27
N ALA A 311 -17.41 10.71 -10.00
CA ALA A 311 -17.80 12.09 -10.31
C ALA A 311 -17.23 13.11 -9.31
N ILE A 312 -16.79 12.66 -8.14
CA ILE A 312 -16.18 13.52 -7.11
C ILE A 312 -14.75 13.91 -7.50
N ILE A 313 -14.05 13.02 -8.21
CA ILE A 313 -12.68 13.26 -8.67
C ILE A 313 -12.74 13.82 -10.09
N HIS A 314 -12.28 15.06 -10.24
CA HIS A 314 -12.08 15.66 -11.54
C HIS A 314 -10.83 15.03 -12.17
N GLN A 315 -11.03 13.96 -12.93
CA GLN A 315 -9.95 13.38 -13.72
C GLN A 315 -9.53 14.38 -14.80
N CYS A 316 -8.23 14.66 -14.86
CA CYS A 316 -7.64 15.29 -16.03
C CYS A 316 -6.85 14.22 -16.80
N PHE A 317 -7.24 14.07 -18.06
CA PHE A 317 -6.65 13.11 -18.97
C PHE A 317 -5.66 13.79 -19.91
N ARG A 318 -4.74 12.99 -20.42
CA ARG A 318 -3.82 13.36 -21.49
C ARG A 318 -4.52 14.14 -22.62
N GLY A 319 -4.11 15.40 -22.83
CA GLY A 319 -4.63 16.24 -23.91
C GLY A 319 -5.87 17.08 -23.56
N ASP A 320 -6.38 17.03 -22.32
CA ASP A 320 -7.43 17.95 -21.84
C ASP A 320 -6.95 19.41 -21.76
N GLY A 321 -5.64 19.63 -21.89
CA GLY A 321 -5.01 20.93 -22.02
C GLY A 321 -5.27 21.60 -23.37
N LEU A 322 -6.44 22.21 -23.55
CA LEU A 322 -6.63 23.20 -24.61
C LEU A 322 -5.77 24.43 -24.29
N LYS A 323 -4.55 24.49 -24.84
CA LYS A 323 -3.75 25.72 -24.86
C LYS A 323 -4.50 26.81 -25.62
N ARG A 324 -5.16 27.72 -24.90
CA ARG A 324 -5.83 28.89 -25.50
C ARG A 324 -4.85 30.05 -25.76
N SER A 325 -3.69 30.09 -25.09
CA SER A 325 -2.62 31.08 -25.28
C SER A 325 -1.29 30.58 -24.69
N PRO A 326 -0.11 31.02 -25.19
CA PRO A 326 1.20 30.72 -24.58
C PRO A 326 1.38 31.18 -23.13
N ASP A 327 0.61 32.18 -22.70
CA ASP A 327 0.66 32.75 -21.34
C ASP A 327 -0.38 32.14 -20.38
N ASP A 328 -1.37 31.38 -20.90
CA ASP A 328 -2.34 30.70 -20.06
C ASP A 328 -1.74 29.39 -19.53
N ARG A 329 -1.17 29.45 -18.33
CA ARG A 329 -0.87 28.23 -17.57
C ARG A 329 -2.20 27.53 -17.27
N ILE A 330 -2.43 26.38 -17.89
CA ILE A 330 -3.58 25.53 -17.58
C ILE A 330 -3.49 25.20 -16.08
N ARG A 331 -4.59 25.41 -15.35
CA ARG A 331 -4.68 25.09 -13.92
C ARG A 331 -5.83 24.13 -13.70
N HIS A 332 -5.60 23.11 -12.88
CA HIS A 332 -6.61 22.17 -12.46
C HIS A 332 -7.30 22.69 -11.19
N VAL A 333 -8.63 22.54 -11.13
CA VAL A 333 -9.46 23.06 -10.04
C VAL A 333 -9.81 21.91 -9.10
N ILE A 334 -9.30 21.98 -7.87
CA ILE A 334 -9.58 20.96 -6.84
C ILE A 334 -10.20 21.65 -5.63
N LYS A 335 -11.30 21.09 -5.12
CA LYS A 335 -11.94 21.58 -3.91
C LYS A 335 -11.68 20.60 -2.75
N LEU A 336 -11.27 21.16 -1.61
CA LEU A 336 -11.05 20.43 -0.36
C LEU A 336 -11.86 21.07 0.77
N TYR A 337 -12.24 20.25 1.73
CA TYR A 337 -13.19 20.60 2.79
C TYR A 337 -12.57 20.44 4.19
N ASN A 338 -12.85 21.39 5.07
CA ASN A 338 -12.54 21.31 6.48
C ASN A 338 -13.46 20.29 7.16
N LYS A 339 -12.96 19.07 7.35
CA LYS A 339 -13.67 17.99 8.05
C LYS A 339 -13.10 17.65 9.42
N GLY A 340 -12.51 18.66 10.06
CA GLY A 340 -12.21 18.66 11.48
C GLY A 340 -10.75 18.43 11.85
N GLY A 341 -10.47 18.75 13.10
CA GLY A 341 -9.15 18.67 13.70
C GLY A 341 -8.18 19.78 13.28
N LYS A 342 -7.05 19.89 14.00
CA LYS A 342 -5.96 20.83 13.70
C LYS A 342 -4.90 20.22 12.78
N ARG A 343 -4.72 18.90 12.82
CA ARG A 343 -3.67 18.20 12.06
C ARG A 343 -4.13 17.94 10.62
N ASN A 344 -3.24 18.18 9.66
CA ASN A 344 -3.46 17.98 8.21
C ASN A 344 -4.80 18.56 7.72
N ASN A 345 -5.11 19.78 8.16
CA ASN A 345 -6.41 20.40 7.90
C ASN A 345 -6.25 21.91 7.67
N ALA A 346 -7.08 22.46 6.80
CA ALA A 346 -7.20 23.89 6.55
C ALA A 346 -8.67 24.25 6.29
N GLU A 347 -8.95 25.52 6.03
CA GLU A 347 -10.31 25.98 5.72
C GLU A 347 -10.77 25.47 4.35
N ASP A 348 -12.09 25.35 4.16
CA ASP A 348 -12.68 24.98 2.87
C ASP A 348 -12.09 25.84 1.75
N ARG A 349 -11.54 25.18 0.72
CA ARG A 349 -10.81 25.89 -0.32
C ARG A 349 -10.93 25.21 -1.68
N THR A 350 -11.16 26.05 -2.69
CA THR A 350 -10.96 25.68 -4.09
C THR A 350 -9.57 26.16 -4.51
N LEU A 351 -8.73 25.22 -4.91
CA LEU A 351 -7.33 25.42 -5.28
C LEU A 351 -7.19 25.38 -6.80
N LEU A 352 -6.35 26.28 -7.32
CA LEU A 352 -5.94 26.30 -8.71
C LEU A 352 -4.52 25.76 -8.80
N VAL A 353 -4.37 24.55 -9.28
CA VAL A 353 -3.11 23.79 -9.24
C VAL A 353 -2.50 23.76 -10.63
N ASP A 354 -1.28 24.28 -10.79
CA ASP A 354 -0.55 24.14 -12.04
C ASP A 354 0.05 22.73 -12.20
N TYR A 355 0.50 22.43 -13.43
CA TYR A 355 0.95 21.10 -13.84
C TYR A 355 2.43 20.84 -13.50
N GLN A 356 3.11 21.76 -12.82
CA GLN A 356 4.49 21.57 -12.41
C GLN A 356 4.54 20.63 -11.20
N VAL A 357 5.33 19.57 -11.29
CA VAL A 357 5.52 18.60 -10.19
C VAL A 357 7.01 18.21 -10.09
N PRO A 358 7.46 17.69 -8.93
CA PRO A 358 8.83 17.17 -8.80
C PRO A 358 9.02 15.91 -9.63
N ILE A 359 9.79 16.02 -10.72
CA ILE A 359 10.14 14.91 -11.61
C ILE A 359 11.59 14.48 -11.36
N HIS A 360 11.81 13.17 -11.23
CA HIS A 360 13.16 12.62 -11.10
C HIS A 360 13.96 12.82 -12.39
N LYS A 361 15.20 13.31 -12.30
CA LYS A 361 16.03 13.69 -13.47
C LYS A 361 16.30 12.51 -14.41
N ASN A 362 16.58 11.32 -13.87
CA ASN A 362 16.90 10.12 -14.66
C ASN A 362 15.65 9.34 -15.09
N MET A 363 14.82 8.90 -14.14
CA MET A 363 13.59 8.14 -14.43
C MET A 363 12.54 8.93 -15.23
N LYS A 364 12.58 10.27 -15.18
CA LYS A 364 11.64 11.18 -15.86
C LYS A 364 10.18 10.96 -15.46
N GLU A 365 9.94 10.53 -14.23
CA GLU A 365 8.61 10.30 -13.67
C GLU A 365 8.44 11.05 -12.32
N PRO A 366 7.19 11.28 -11.88
CA PRO A 366 6.93 11.89 -10.58
C PRO A 366 7.56 11.09 -9.44
N VAL A 367 8.18 11.80 -8.50
CA VAL A 367 8.84 11.19 -7.32
C VAL A 367 7.82 10.79 -6.26
N TYR A 368 6.71 11.51 -6.20
CA TYR A 368 5.62 11.29 -5.26
C TYR A 368 4.46 10.55 -5.94
N CYS A 369 3.21 10.88 -5.61
CA CYS A 369 2.03 10.20 -6.15
C CYS A 369 2.01 10.24 -7.68
N ARG A 370 1.58 9.13 -8.30
CA ARG A 370 1.44 8.96 -9.74
C ARG A 370 0.29 8.02 -10.07
N ALA A 371 -0.18 8.01 -11.30
CA ALA A 371 -1.05 6.95 -11.78
C ALA A 371 -0.28 5.62 -11.95
N ALA A 372 -0.96 4.49 -11.81
CA ALA A 372 -0.33 3.18 -11.96
C ALA A 372 0.13 2.95 -13.41
N SER A 373 -0.70 3.32 -14.39
CA SER A 373 -0.34 3.24 -15.82
C SER A 373 0.77 4.24 -16.22
N GLY A 374 0.87 5.34 -15.48
CA GLY A 374 1.74 6.47 -15.79
C GLY A 374 1.25 7.37 -16.93
N ASN A 375 0.03 7.15 -17.44
CA ASN A 375 -0.57 7.98 -18.49
C ASN A 375 -1.39 9.14 -17.94
N ASP A 376 -1.94 8.96 -16.74
CA ASP A 376 -2.72 9.99 -16.04
C ASP A 376 -1.88 10.71 -14.99
N TYR A 377 -2.22 11.97 -14.74
CA TYR A 377 -1.52 12.85 -13.80
C TYR A 377 -2.42 13.45 -12.72
N TRP A 378 -3.73 13.18 -12.79
CA TRP A 378 -4.67 13.59 -11.74
C TRP A 378 -4.22 13.16 -10.33
N PRO A 379 -3.63 11.97 -10.08
CA PRO A 379 -3.19 11.59 -8.74
C PRO A 379 -2.15 12.54 -8.16
N THR A 380 -1.16 12.92 -8.99
CA THR A 380 -0.07 13.82 -8.62
C THR A 380 -0.61 15.22 -8.35
N LEU A 381 -1.57 15.70 -9.16
CA LEU A 381 -2.18 17.01 -8.96
C LEU A 381 -3.02 17.07 -7.68
N TYR A 382 -3.74 15.99 -7.34
CA TYR A 382 -4.50 15.90 -6.10
C TYR A 382 -3.60 15.88 -4.85
N GLU A 383 -2.50 15.12 -4.87
CA GLU A 383 -1.52 15.15 -3.78
C GLU A 383 -0.88 16.53 -3.61
N LYS A 384 -0.54 17.19 -4.73
CA LYS A 384 -0.03 18.57 -4.74
C LYS A 384 -1.04 19.56 -4.18
N ALA A 385 -2.30 19.49 -4.61
CA ALA A 385 -3.38 20.33 -4.11
C ALA A 385 -3.54 20.19 -2.59
N PHE A 386 -3.55 18.95 -2.11
CA PHE A 386 -3.66 18.65 -0.69
C PHE A 386 -2.47 19.23 0.09
N SER A 387 -1.26 19.13 -0.47
CA SER A 387 -0.04 19.72 0.11
C SER A 387 -0.13 21.25 0.20
N MET A 388 -0.59 21.92 -0.86
CA MET A 388 -0.83 23.38 -0.87
C MET A 388 -1.86 23.78 0.19
N TRP A 389 -2.94 23.01 0.30
CA TRP A 389 -4.04 23.24 1.22
C TRP A 389 -3.61 23.21 2.68
N ILE A 390 -2.95 22.12 3.13
CA ILE A 390 -2.52 21.98 4.52
C ILE A 390 -1.44 22.99 4.90
N GLN A 391 -0.61 23.41 3.94
CA GLN A 391 0.43 24.44 4.13
C GLN A 391 -0.13 25.86 4.08
N ARG A 392 -1.43 26.04 3.75
CA ARG A 392 -2.07 27.35 3.54
C ARG A 392 -1.27 28.21 2.57
N SER A 393 -0.72 27.57 1.54
CA SER A 393 0.21 28.17 0.60
C SER A 393 -0.41 28.25 -0.78
N ASP A 394 -0.20 29.38 -1.44
CA ASP A 394 -0.51 29.58 -2.87
C ASP A 394 0.72 29.37 -3.76
N VAL A 395 1.82 28.93 -3.16
CA VAL A 395 3.02 28.60 -3.90
C VAL A 395 2.80 27.29 -4.64
N ASP A 396 2.86 27.34 -5.98
CA ASP A 396 2.73 26.19 -6.88
C ASP A 396 3.81 25.10 -6.66
N ARG A 397 4.79 25.34 -5.79
CA ARG A 397 5.85 24.41 -5.40
C ARG A 397 5.72 23.92 -3.96
N ALA A 398 4.52 23.47 -3.59
CA ALA A 398 4.26 22.94 -2.26
C ALA A 398 5.10 21.69 -1.96
N ASP A 399 5.57 21.56 -0.72
CA ASP A 399 6.34 20.41 -0.29
C ASP A 399 5.41 19.23 0.05
N ALA A 400 5.48 18.16 -0.74
CA ALA A 400 4.63 16.98 -0.57
C ALA A 400 4.91 16.21 0.74
N THR A 401 6.08 16.35 1.36
CA THR A 401 6.37 15.66 2.63
C THR A 401 5.61 16.21 3.82
N GLN A 402 5.03 17.40 3.69
CA GLN A 402 4.12 17.94 4.69
C GLN A 402 2.85 17.06 4.83
N THR A 403 2.55 16.21 3.84
CA THR A 403 1.48 15.22 3.91
C THR A 403 1.85 13.94 4.67
N ALA A 404 3.08 13.82 5.21
CA ALA A 404 3.50 12.63 5.96
C ALA A 404 2.63 12.39 7.21
N TYR A 405 2.11 11.17 7.35
CA TYR A 405 1.33 10.67 8.49
C TYR A 405 0.01 11.41 8.77
N GLY A 406 -1.09 10.67 8.79
CA GLY A 406 -2.40 11.25 9.02
C GLY A 406 -3.52 10.24 9.29
N ASP A 407 -4.74 10.63 8.93
CA ASP A 407 -5.96 9.87 9.17
C ASP A 407 -6.68 9.61 7.83
N PRO A 408 -6.71 8.37 7.33
CA PRO A 408 -7.30 8.06 6.04
C PRO A 408 -8.82 8.27 6.00
N VAL A 409 -9.53 8.12 7.11
CA VAL A 409 -10.98 8.29 7.16
C VAL A 409 -11.33 9.78 7.09
N LYS A 410 -10.57 10.60 7.82
CA LYS A 410 -10.67 12.06 7.72
C LYS A 410 -10.30 12.55 6.31
N ALA A 411 -9.26 12.00 5.70
CA ALA A 411 -8.85 12.37 4.34
C ALA A 411 -9.98 12.17 3.32
N MET A 412 -10.70 11.04 3.39
CA MET A 412 -11.84 10.81 2.50
C MET A 412 -12.87 11.93 2.65
N ALA A 413 -13.20 12.31 3.89
CA ALA A 413 -14.13 13.39 4.18
C ALA A 413 -13.65 14.75 3.65
N GLN A 414 -12.34 15.03 3.77
CA GLN A 414 -11.72 16.26 3.26
C GLN A 414 -11.73 16.34 1.73
N ILE A 415 -11.77 15.20 1.04
CA ILE A 415 -11.85 15.11 -0.42
C ILE A 415 -13.30 15.19 -0.91
N ASP A 416 -14.23 14.43 -0.30
CA ASP A 416 -15.61 14.29 -0.78
C ASP A 416 -16.62 15.25 -0.13
N GLY A 417 -16.24 15.96 0.93
CA GLY A 417 -17.10 16.88 1.66
C GLY A 417 -18.17 16.20 2.52
N LYS A 418 -18.09 14.89 2.77
CA LYS A 418 -19.00 14.11 3.61
C LYS A 418 -18.49 14.03 5.06
N ASN A 419 -19.19 13.29 5.93
CA ASN A 419 -18.82 13.15 7.34
C ASN A 419 -18.08 11.83 7.58
N PRO A 420 -16.94 11.83 8.30
CA PRO A 420 -16.19 10.62 8.59
C PRO A 420 -16.85 9.82 9.72
N GLN A 421 -16.90 8.50 9.56
CA GLN A 421 -17.37 7.54 10.56
C GLN A 421 -16.32 6.47 10.80
N TYR A 422 -16.04 6.17 12.07
CA TYR A 422 -14.97 5.28 12.51
C TYR A 422 -15.57 4.05 13.18
N PHE A 423 -14.95 2.89 12.94
CA PHE A 423 -15.32 1.61 13.55
C PHE A 423 -14.02 0.91 13.97
N PHE A 424 -13.64 1.09 15.24
CA PHE A 424 -12.45 0.46 15.79
C PHE A 424 -12.70 -1.03 16.00
N THR A 425 -11.84 -1.89 15.46
CA THR A 425 -12.02 -3.36 15.51
C THR A 425 -12.11 -3.90 16.94
N LYS A 426 -11.45 -3.26 17.91
CA LYS A 426 -11.59 -3.60 19.34
C LYS A 426 -13.01 -3.40 19.92
N ASN A 427 -13.86 -2.60 19.27
CA ASN A 427 -15.21 -2.26 19.71
C ASN A 427 -16.31 -2.98 18.90
N HIS A 428 -15.96 -3.60 17.77
CA HIS A 428 -16.90 -4.22 16.83
C HIS A 428 -16.45 -5.63 16.49
N SER A 429 -17.38 -6.57 16.49
CA SER A 429 -17.11 -7.94 16.03
C SER A 429 -16.78 -7.99 14.54
N ASN A 430 -16.01 -9.02 14.13
CA ASN A 430 -15.73 -9.28 12.72
C ASN A 430 -17.01 -9.42 11.86
N SER A 431 -18.09 -9.96 12.44
CA SER A 431 -19.42 -10.01 11.79
C SER A 431 -20.06 -8.64 11.56
N GLU A 432 -19.89 -7.69 12.49
CA GLU A 432 -20.37 -6.32 12.33
C GLU A 432 -19.55 -5.58 11.27
N VAL A 433 -18.24 -5.82 11.23
CA VAL A 433 -17.34 -5.24 10.23
C VAL A 433 -17.72 -5.69 8.81
N ILE A 434 -17.93 -6.99 8.56
CA ILE A 434 -18.35 -7.44 7.23
C ILE A 434 -19.76 -6.96 6.88
N SER A 435 -20.67 -6.87 7.85
CA SER A 435 -22.01 -6.32 7.65
C SER A 435 -21.97 -4.84 7.26
N LEU A 436 -21.06 -4.07 7.86
CA LEU A 436 -20.78 -2.68 7.48
C LEU A 436 -20.29 -2.59 6.03
N VAL A 437 -19.30 -3.39 5.64
CA VAL A 437 -18.77 -3.39 4.25
C VAL A 437 -19.88 -3.75 3.26
N ARG A 438 -20.69 -4.76 3.57
CA ARG A 438 -21.86 -5.17 2.76
C ARG A 438 -22.89 -4.06 2.61
N GLY A 439 -23.26 -3.41 3.72
CA GLY A 439 -24.21 -2.28 3.70
C GLY A 439 -23.68 -1.04 2.98
N CYS A 440 -22.36 -0.96 2.76
CA CYS A 440 -21.69 0.07 1.96
C CYS A 440 -21.38 -0.36 0.52
N SER A 441 -21.83 -1.54 0.11
CA SER A 441 -21.49 -2.14 -1.19
C SER A 441 -22.73 -2.40 -2.06
N LEU A 442 -22.55 -2.28 -3.37
CA LEU A 442 -23.48 -2.75 -4.39
C LEU A 442 -22.74 -3.74 -5.29
N ASN A 443 -23.30 -4.93 -5.48
CA ASN A 443 -22.67 -6.01 -6.24
C ASN A 443 -21.21 -6.23 -5.82
N TYR A 444 -20.95 -6.55 -4.54
CA TYR A 444 -19.60 -6.82 -4.02
C TYR A 444 -18.59 -5.66 -4.05
N LYS A 445 -18.93 -4.50 -4.62
CA LYS A 445 -18.09 -3.29 -4.70
C LYS A 445 -18.62 -2.18 -3.80
N THR A 446 -17.73 -1.48 -3.10
CA THR A 446 -18.10 -0.32 -2.29
C THR A 446 -18.64 0.84 -3.15
N VAL A 447 -19.73 1.43 -2.66
CA VAL A 447 -20.38 2.65 -3.21
C VAL A 447 -20.35 3.82 -2.22
N SER A 448 -19.96 3.55 -0.96
CA SER A 448 -19.50 4.58 -0.03
C SER A 448 -17.97 4.48 0.08
N PRO A 449 -17.22 5.60 0.06
CA PRO A 449 -15.78 5.57 0.29
C PRO A 449 -15.47 4.89 1.63
N MET A 450 -14.53 3.94 1.62
CA MET A 450 -14.09 3.21 2.81
C MET A 450 -12.57 3.05 2.84
N CYS A 451 -11.97 3.24 4.00
CA CYS A 451 -10.56 2.97 4.26
C CYS A 451 -10.41 2.13 5.53
N ALA A 452 -9.33 1.36 5.60
CA ALA A 452 -8.92 0.68 6.81
C ALA A 452 -7.44 0.98 7.09
N TYR A 453 -7.02 0.91 8.34
CA TYR A 453 -5.60 1.02 8.68
C TYR A 453 -5.17 -0.02 9.71
N THR A 454 -3.93 -0.47 9.56
CA THR A 454 -3.34 -1.53 10.37
C THR A 454 -2.85 -1.02 11.72
N TYR A 455 -2.67 -1.93 12.67
CA TYR A 455 -1.98 -1.62 13.92
C TYR A 455 -0.53 -1.17 13.67
N PRO A 456 0.07 -0.36 14.57
CA PRO A 456 1.45 0.08 14.43
C PRO A 456 2.48 -1.05 14.45
N THR A 457 2.18 -2.14 15.14
CA THR A 457 3.02 -3.34 15.25
C THR A 457 2.15 -4.59 15.42
N GLY A 458 2.72 -5.75 15.12
CA GLY A 458 2.04 -7.05 15.23
C GLY A 458 3.03 -8.20 15.04
N ASN A 459 2.63 -9.43 15.37
CA ASN A 459 3.54 -10.58 15.18
C ASN A 459 3.69 -11.00 13.71
N ASP A 460 2.75 -10.54 12.87
CA ASP A 460 2.44 -11.16 11.58
C ASP A 460 2.75 -10.25 10.38
N PHE A 461 3.20 -9.01 10.60
CA PHE A 461 3.65 -8.13 9.52
C PHE A 461 5.07 -8.53 9.06
N ARG A 462 5.13 -9.52 8.17
CA ARG A 462 6.37 -10.00 7.55
C ARG A 462 6.21 -9.95 6.03
N GLY A 463 6.27 -8.76 5.45
CA GLY A 463 6.14 -8.57 3.99
C GLY A 463 5.37 -7.32 3.55
N ALA A 464 5.48 -6.93 2.28
CA ALA A 464 4.75 -5.79 1.72
C ALA A 464 3.27 -6.07 1.46
N ASN A 465 2.84 -7.33 1.52
CA ASN A 465 1.43 -7.71 1.38
C ASN A 465 0.58 -7.18 2.54
N MET A 466 1.15 -7.13 3.76
CA MET A 466 0.51 -6.48 4.89
C MET A 466 1.55 -5.69 5.72
N VAL A 467 1.41 -4.38 5.68
CA VAL A 467 2.31 -3.40 6.31
C VAL A 467 1.67 -2.82 7.58
N ALA A 468 2.45 -2.69 8.64
CA ALA A 468 2.04 -2.06 9.90
C ALA A 468 1.94 -0.52 9.77
N ASN A 469 1.11 0.11 10.59
CA ASN A 469 0.82 1.56 10.57
C ASN A 469 0.52 2.12 9.17
N HIS A 470 -0.21 1.35 8.35
CA HIS A 470 -0.43 1.64 6.94
C HIS A 470 -1.92 1.68 6.61
N ALA A 471 -2.31 2.53 5.67
CA ALA A 471 -3.69 2.67 5.24
C ALA A 471 -3.95 1.92 3.94
N TYR A 472 -5.15 1.35 3.82
CA TYR A 472 -5.63 0.60 2.67
C TYR A 472 -6.99 1.12 2.24
N SER A 473 -7.23 1.15 0.93
CA SER A 473 -8.56 1.37 0.39
C SER A 473 -9.39 0.11 0.53
N VAL A 474 -10.64 0.21 1.01
CA VAL A 474 -11.57 -0.92 1.07
C VAL A 474 -12.44 -0.90 -0.18
N LEU A 475 -12.25 -1.88 -1.05
CA LEU A 475 -12.85 -1.91 -2.38
C LEU A 475 -14.18 -2.67 -2.41
N GLY A 476 -14.37 -3.59 -1.46
CA GLY A 476 -15.51 -4.48 -1.50
C GLY A 476 -15.38 -5.66 -0.57
N TRP A 477 -16.16 -6.69 -0.87
CA TRP A 477 -16.10 -7.97 -0.18
C TRP A 477 -16.27 -9.11 -1.19
N ALA A 478 -15.76 -10.29 -0.85
CA ALA A 478 -15.88 -11.49 -1.68
C ALA A 478 -16.31 -12.69 -0.83
N ASP A 479 -16.97 -13.65 -1.47
CA ASP A 479 -17.22 -14.98 -0.91
C ASP A 479 -16.49 -15.99 -1.78
N TYR A 480 -15.50 -16.67 -1.20
CA TYR A 480 -14.64 -17.60 -1.94
C TYR A 480 -14.28 -18.79 -1.06
N GLY A 481 -14.51 -20.01 -1.57
CA GLY A 481 -14.22 -21.23 -0.83
C GLY A 481 -15.00 -21.36 0.49
N GLY A 482 -16.22 -20.82 0.54
CA GLY A 482 -17.07 -20.85 1.76
C GLY A 482 -16.60 -19.90 2.86
N ARG A 483 -15.73 -18.95 2.54
CA ARG A 483 -15.24 -17.92 3.46
C ARG A 483 -15.48 -16.53 2.91
N GLN A 484 -15.64 -15.59 3.83
CA GLN A 484 -15.88 -14.19 3.50
C GLN A 484 -14.60 -13.38 3.67
N TYR A 485 -14.35 -12.51 2.70
CA TYR A 485 -13.17 -11.67 2.65
C TYR A 485 -13.55 -10.21 2.47
N ILE A 486 -12.74 -9.32 3.06
CA ILE A 486 -12.75 -7.90 2.76
C ILE A 486 -11.66 -7.65 1.73
N VAL A 487 -12.05 -7.12 0.56
CA VAL A 487 -11.12 -6.82 -0.53
C VAL A 487 -10.55 -5.43 -0.31
N ILE A 488 -9.22 -5.33 -0.24
CA ILE A 488 -8.50 -4.10 0.01
C ILE A 488 -7.39 -3.86 -1.02
N ARG A 489 -6.96 -2.61 -1.13
CA ARG A 489 -5.84 -2.21 -1.99
C ARG A 489 -4.74 -1.52 -1.18
N ASN A 490 -3.52 -2.02 -1.31
CA ASN A 490 -2.31 -1.34 -0.85
C ASN A 490 -2.03 -0.12 -1.76
N PRO A 491 -1.97 1.11 -1.24
CA PRO A 491 -1.72 2.32 -2.02
C PRO A 491 -0.33 2.35 -2.70
N TRP A 492 0.57 1.40 -2.39
CA TRP A 492 1.82 1.23 -3.13
C TRP A 492 1.61 0.67 -4.55
N GLY A 493 0.42 0.15 -4.87
CA GLY A 493 0.06 -0.32 -6.21
C GLY A 493 0.89 -1.51 -6.69
N ILE A 494 1.41 -2.32 -5.77
CA ILE A 494 2.28 -3.46 -6.06
C ILE A 494 1.74 -4.69 -5.32
N THR A 495 1.65 -5.81 -6.04
CA THR A 495 1.44 -7.14 -5.48
C THR A 495 2.77 -7.90 -5.53
N GLU A 496 3.22 -8.44 -4.40
CA GLU A 496 4.48 -9.19 -4.38
C GLU A 496 4.42 -10.49 -5.20
N PRO A 497 5.57 -11.00 -5.69
CA PRO A 497 5.66 -12.35 -6.20
C PRO A 497 5.24 -13.37 -5.15
N ARG A 498 4.40 -14.35 -5.55
CA ARG A 498 3.89 -15.38 -4.65
C ARG A 498 5.02 -16.13 -3.92
N GLY A 499 4.83 -16.33 -2.62
CA GLY A 499 5.71 -17.17 -1.80
C GLY A 499 6.95 -16.47 -1.25
N LEU A 500 7.10 -15.16 -1.45
CA LEU A 500 8.10 -14.37 -0.75
C LEU A 500 7.69 -14.15 0.72
N THR A 501 6.41 -13.87 0.93
CA THR A 501 5.80 -13.61 2.23
C THR A 501 4.48 -14.40 2.32
N SER A 502 3.95 -14.58 3.53
CA SER A 502 2.63 -15.19 3.71
C SER A 502 1.99 -14.68 4.99
N CYS A 503 0.89 -13.94 4.86
CA CYS A 503 0.07 -13.53 6.00
C CYS A 503 -1.12 -14.51 6.16
N PRO A 504 -1.32 -15.14 7.32
CA PRO A 504 -2.45 -16.04 7.55
C PRO A 504 -3.79 -15.34 7.31
N GLY A 505 -4.67 -16.01 6.56
CA GLY A 505 -5.98 -15.45 6.21
C GLY A 505 -5.93 -14.32 5.18
N VAL A 506 -4.80 -14.13 4.49
CA VAL A 506 -4.69 -13.15 3.40
C VAL A 506 -4.51 -13.87 2.06
N ILE A 507 -5.36 -13.52 1.09
CA ILE A 507 -5.17 -13.85 -0.32
C ILE A 507 -4.37 -12.70 -0.93
N GLU A 508 -3.11 -12.97 -1.27
CA GLU A 508 -2.13 -11.97 -1.70
C GLU A 508 -2.40 -11.40 -3.09
N GLN A 509 -3.16 -12.14 -3.91
CA GLN A 509 -3.52 -11.73 -5.25
C GLN A 509 -4.98 -12.09 -5.53
N VAL A 510 -5.81 -11.07 -5.71
CA VAL A 510 -7.22 -11.22 -6.05
C VAL A 510 -7.40 -10.99 -7.55
N ASP A 511 -7.99 -11.97 -8.23
CA ASP A 511 -8.37 -11.87 -9.63
C ASP A 511 -9.90 -11.95 -9.80
N ALA A 512 -10.37 -11.86 -11.05
CA ALA A 512 -11.79 -11.86 -11.37
C ALA A 512 -12.52 -13.17 -11.00
N SER A 513 -11.79 -14.28 -10.81
CA SER A 513 -12.39 -15.55 -10.37
C SER A 513 -12.73 -15.54 -8.88
N ILE A 514 -11.99 -14.74 -8.09
CA ILE A 514 -12.22 -14.57 -6.64
C ILE A 514 -13.19 -13.42 -6.40
N TRP A 515 -13.02 -12.31 -7.12
CA TRP A 515 -13.84 -11.12 -6.99
C TRP A 515 -14.03 -10.47 -8.36
N PRO A 516 -15.21 -10.58 -9.00
CA PRO A 516 -15.42 -10.18 -10.40
C PRO A 516 -14.95 -8.77 -10.75
N GLN A 517 -15.06 -7.84 -9.80
CA GLN A 517 -14.70 -6.43 -9.97
C GLN A 517 -13.19 -6.20 -10.11
N ALA A 518 -12.36 -7.20 -9.79
CA ALA A 518 -10.93 -7.17 -10.08
C ALA A 518 -10.63 -6.97 -11.58
N SER A 519 -11.54 -7.37 -12.48
CA SER A 519 -11.38 -7.14 -13.92
C SER A 519 -11.41 -5.66 -14.32
N MET A 520 -11.85 -4.78 -13.43
CA MET A 520 -11.92 -3.33 -13.66
C MET A 520 -10.72 -2.59 -13.08
N LEU A 521 -9.74 -3.26 -12.50
CA LEU A 521 -8.63 -2.62 -11.79
C LEU A 521 -7.29 -2.87 -12.48
N ASP A 522 -6.35 -1.97 -12.28
CA ASP A 522 -4.94 -2.31 -12.48
C ASP A 522 -4.55 -3.46 -11.52
N ALA A 523 -3.78 -4.43 -12.01
CA ALA A 523 -3.52 -5.68 -11.29
C ALA A 523 -2.57 -5.54 -10.08
N GLY A 524 -2.41 -4.33 -9.52
CA GLY A 524 -1.41 -3.99 -8.51
C GLY A 524 -1.98 -3.73 -7.12
N GLY A 525 -1.48 -4.46 -6.12
CA GLY A 525 -1.72 -4.21 -4.70
C GLY A 525 -3.09 -4.63 -4.18
N ILE A 526 -3.85 -5.43 -4.93
CA ILE A 526 -5.17 -5.93 -4.51
C ILE A 526 -5.02 -7.25 -3.77
N LEU A 527 -5.56 -7.30 -2.56
CA LEU A 527 -5.54 -8.47 -1.70
C LEU A 527 -6.88 -8.62 -0.96
N ALA A 528 -7.14 -9.79 -0.43
CA ALA A 528 -8.36 -10.10 0.31
C ALA A 528 -8.02 -10.65 1.70
N VAL A 529 -8.62 -10.08 2.75
CA VAL A 529 -8.39 -10.47 4.15
C VAL A 529 -9.62 -11.22 4.66
N ASP A 530 -9.40 -12.43 5.18
CA ASP A 530 -10.43 -13.24 5.83
C ASP A 530 -11.04 -12.42 6.97
N VAL A 531 -12.37 -12.32 6.97
CA VAL A 531 -13.12 -11.54 7.97
C VAL A 531 -12.75 -11.95 9.39
N ASN A 532 -12.46 -13.23 9.63
CA ASN A 532 -12.11 -13.73 10.97
C ASN A 532 -10.72 -13.30 11.46
N MET A 533 -9.87 -12.80 10.57
CA MET A 533 -8.52 -12.31 10.89
C MET A 533 -8.43 -10.79 10.82
N PHE A 534 -9.52 -10.08 10.47
CA PHE A 534 -9.45 -8.65 10.19
C PHE A 534 -9.02 -7.83 11.42
N ASP A 535 -9.58 -8.13 12.60
CA ASP A 535 -9.22 -7.52 13.88
C ASP A 535 -7.80 -7.85 14.37
N THR A 536 -7.15 -8.85 13.79
CA THR A 536 -5.74 -9.17 14.09
C THR A 536 -4.80 -8.16 13.44
N TYR A 537 -5.11 -7.71 12.22
CA TYR A 537 -4.25 -6.81 11.45
C TYR A 537 -4.70 -5.34 11.51
N PHE A 538 -6.01 -5.09 11.51
CA PHE A 538 -6.59 -3.76 11.37
C PHE A 538 -7.04 -3.19 12.71
N ALA A 539 -6.65 -1.94 12.97
CA ALA A 539 -7.07 -1.21 14.16
C ALA A 539 -8.45 -0.54 13.96
N CYS A 540 -8.78 -0.20 12.73
CA CYS A 540 -9.99 0.53 12.39
C CYS A 540 -10.36 0.35 10.92
N ILE A 541 -11.65 0.34 10.66
CA ILE A 541 -12.26 0.58 9.35
C ILE A 541 -13.13 1.82 9.45
N GLY A 542 -13.15 2.65 8.42
CA GLY A 542 -13.97 3.85 8.39
C GLY A 542 -14.59 4.08 7.04
N ARG A 543 -15.65 4.90 7.03
CA ARG A 543 -16.37 5.31 5.84
C ARG A 543 -16.67 6.80 5.88
N THR A 544 -17.07 7.35 4.75
CA THR A 544 -17.79 8.62 4.73
C THR A 544 -19.28 8.40 4.50
N CYS A 545 -20.10 9.28 5.05
CA CYS A 545 -21.54 9.32 4.81
C CYS A 545 -22.06 10.76 4.75
N VAL A 546 -23.20 10.96 4.11
CA VAL A 546 -23.88 12.26 4.04
C VAL A 546 -24.17 12.79 5.45
#